data_AF-A0A523MW02-F1
#
_entry.id   AF-A0A523MW02-F1
#
_cell.length_a   1.000
_cell.length_b   1.000
_cell.length_c   1.000
_cell.angle_alpha   90.00
_cell.angle_beta   90.00
_cell.angle_gamma   90.00
#
_symmetry.space_group_name_H-M   'P 1'
#
loop_
_entity.id
_entity.type
_entity.pdbx_description
1 polymer ?
#
loop_
_entity_poly.entity_id
_entity_poly.type
_entity_poly.pdbx_seq_one_letter_code
_entity_poly.pdbx_strand_id
1 'polypeptide(L)'
;MGEDYTAHEKEIELSDRIDHPYADENHVEWTVEAWERVKHAPEFVRPGIRKLMVQRAVKREFKYITSDFLTEIRNESMMLVSKRVKQFGFEELSMGAFEVAKQKMAESPRKVEVIEEIEDFLSMRTEKKDDIVEKFKNYMETAPTSGMPWSKEALEKMEKVPPFVLGMAKQTIEARARQRGDKMVTPEIIAEVFTNIMPASAKEAMGMEVSEEDKQRDVDYENQMEDEPEFELFWHDDAKAKVMRIPIPFVRDMGIKRIEAEIKKDGHSEVTMALFEKFRFTF
;
A
#
# COMPACT_ATOMS: atom_id res chain seq x y z
N MET A 1 20.64 5.16 11.24
CA MET A 1 20.91 6.56 11.62
C MET A 1 19.79 6.92 12.57
N GLY A 2 20.08 7.09 13.86
CA GLY A 2 19.05 7.22 14.90
C GLY A 2 18.22 8.48 14.69
N GLU A 3 16.90 8.32 14.58
CA GLU A 3 15.97 9.43 14.56
C GLU A 3 16.11 10.24 15.85
N ASP A 4 16.12 11.56 15.73
CA ASP A 4 16.26 12.48 16.85
C ASP A 4 14.92 12.56 17.60
N TYR A 5 14.80 11.75 18.66
CA TYR A 5 13.63 11.59 19.52
C TYR A 5 13.36 12.82 20.45
N THR A 6 14.01 13.97 20.24
CA THR A 6 13.91 15.15 21.13
C THR A 6 12.59 15.91 21.03
N ALA A 7 11.74 15.64 20.03
CA ALA A 7 10.42 16.26 19.91
C ALA A 7 9.33 15.59 20.78
N HIS A 8 9.64 14.49 21.48
CA HIS A 8 8.69 13.73 22.30
C HIS A 8 8.45 14.29 23.71
N GLU A 9 9.15 15.36 24.10
CA GLU A 9 9.22 15.83 25.49
C GLU A 9 8.07 16.76 25.94
N LYS A 10 7.06 17.01 25.10
CA LYS A 10 5.88 17.78 25.54
C LYS A 10 4.70 16.86 25.73
N GLU A 11 4.29 16.66 26.99
CA GLU A 11 3.04 16.00 27.34
C GLU A 11 1.86 16.71 26.65
N ILE A 12 1.03 15.97 25.94
CA ILE A 12 -0.29 16.44 25.54
C ILE A 12 -1.11 16.57 26.82
N GLU A 13 -1.68 17.75 27.09
CA GLU A 13 -2.56 17.93 28.25
C GLU A 13 -3.65 16.84 28.26
N LEU A 14 -3.90 16.21 29.42
CA LEU A 14 -4.86 15.12 29.58
C LEU A 14 -6.27 15.45 29.05
N SER A 15 -6.67 16.72 29.06
CA SER A 15 -7.93 17.22 28.50
C SER A 15 -8.01 17.17 26.97
N ASP A 16 -6.85 17.14 26.31
CA ASP A 16 -6.70 17.08 24.86
C ASP A 16 -6.44 15.66 24.35
N ARG A 17 -6.18 14.67 25.22
CA ARG A 17 -6.12 13.25 24.88
C ARG A 17 -7.52 12.70 24.58
N ILE A 18 -8.06 13.05 23.41
CA ILE A 18 -9.15 12.29 22.79
C ILE A 18 -8.54 11.26 21.86
N ASP A 19 -7.57 10.51 22.38
CA ASP A 19 -6.99 9.37 21.68
C ASP A 19 -8.12 8.39 21.36
N HIS A 20 -8.07 7.78 20.18
CA HIS A 20 -9.00 6.70 19.87
C HIS A 20 -8.73 5.56 20.88
N PRO A 21 -9.73 4.91 21.51
CA PRO A 21 -9.47 3.89 22.55
C PRO A 21 -8.48 2.79 22.13
N TYR A 22 -8.53 2.43 20.84
CA TYR A 22 -7.58 1.51 20.18
C TYR A 22 -6.10 1.96 20.23
N ALA A 23 -5.79 3.24 20.39
CA ALA A 23 -4.42 3.75 20.49
C ALA A 23 -3.78 3.32 21.80
N ASP A 24 -4.48 3.50 22.92
CA ASP A 24 -4.02 3.08 24.25
C ASP A 24 -3.85 1.56 24.32
N GLU A 25 -4.81 0.80 23.76
CA GLU A 25 -4.76 -0.67 23.69
C GLU A 25 -3.54 -1.22 22.93
N ASN A 26 -3.02 -0.46 21.96
CA ASN A 26 -1.88 -0.88 21.13
C ASN A 26 -0.60 -0.08 21.42
N HIS A 27 -0.58 0.69 22.50
CA HIS A 27 0.57 1.50 22.90
C HIS A 27 1.08 2.44 21.78
N VAL A 28 0.14 3.09 21.08
CA VAL A 28 0.44 4.08 20.04
C VAL A 28 0.16 5.48 20.58
N GLU A 29 1.16 6.35 20.50
CA GLU A 29 1.12 7.71 21.04
C GLU A 29 1.19 8.76 19.93
N TRP A 30 0.51 9.88 20.12
CA TRP A 30 0.57 11.02 19.21
C TRP A 30 1.64 12.01 19.64
N THR A 31 2.41 12.52 18.68
CA THR A 31 3.22 13.71 18.93
C THR A 31 2.33 14.96 19.02
N VAL A 32 2.72 15.94 19.84
CA VAL A 32 1.96 17.20 20.01
C VAL A 32 1.74 17.90 18.67
N GLU A 33 2.76 17.95 17.82
CA GLU A 33 2.67 18.57 16.50
C GLU A 33 1.64 17.87 15.59
N ALA A 34 1.67 16.53 15.55
CA ALA A 34 0.72 15.76 14.77
C ALA A 34 -0.72 15.97 15.29
N TRP A 35 -0.90 16.00 16.61
CA TRP A 35 -2.18 16.23 17.24
C TRP A 35 -2.76 17.61 16.87
N GLU A 36 -1.95 18.66 16.98
CA GLU A 36 -2.36 20.03 16.66
C GLU A 36 -2.76 20.17 15.19
N ARG A 37 -2.03 19.50 14.27
CA ARG A 37 -2.41 19.45 12.85
C ARG A 37 -3.79 18.84 12.62
N VAL A 38 -4.17 17.81 13.37
CA VAL A 38 -5.49 17.17 13.24
C VAL A 38 -6.61 18.06 13.78
N LYS A 39 -6.35 18.89 14.80
CA LYS A 39 -7.33 19.87 15.31
C LYS A 39 -7.76 20.88 14.23
N HIS A 40 -6.87 21.22 13.30
CA HIS A 40 -7.20 22.12 12.18
C HIS A 40 -7.98 21.46 11.04
N ALA A 41 -8.17 20.14 11.05
CA ALA A 41 -9.02 19.47 10.06
C ALA A 41 -10.51 19.73 10.32
N PRO A 42 -11.40 19.66 9.31
CA PRO A 42 -12.85 19.76 9.50
C PRO A 42 -13.37 18.72 10.50
N GLU A 43 -14.37 19.06 11.31
CA GLU A 43 -14.85 18.21 12.41
C GLU A 43 -15.26 16.80 11.95
N PHE A 44 -16.01 16.72 10.84
CA PHE A 44 -16.52 15.46 10.29
C PHE A 44 -15.42 14.47 9.85
N VAL A 45 -14.19 14.94 9.54
CA VAL A 45 -13.07 14.05 9.18
C VAL A 45 -12.20 13.63 10.36
N ARG A 46 -12.18 14.38 11.46
CA ARG A 46 -11.24 14.14 12.58
C ARG A 46 -11.38 12.73 13.18
N PRO A 47 -12.58 12.18 13.45
CA PRO A 47 -12.71 10.81 13.96
C PRO A 47 -12.13 9.77 13.02
N GLY A 48 -12.32 9.97 11.71
CA GLY A 48 -11.77 9.10 10.66
C GLY A 48 -10.24 9.15 10.62
N ILE A 49 -9.66 10.34 10.71
CA ILE A 49 -8.20 10.52 10.76
C ILE A 49 -7.62 9.82 11.98
N ARG A 50 -8.16 10.07 13.19
CA ARG A 50 -7.65 9.44 14.42
C ARG A 50 -7.67 7.92 14.35
N LYS A 51 -8.79 7.35 13.89
CA LYS A 51 -8.90 5.90 13.72
C LYS A 51 -7.92 5.35 12.67
N LEU A 52 -7.83 6.01 11.52
CA LEU A 52 -6.97 5.56 10.42
C LEU A 52 -5.50 5.58 10.83
N MET A 53 -5.02 6.66 11.45
CA MET A 53 -3.59 6.78 11.80
C MET A 53 -3.16 5.70 12.79
N VAL A 54 -3.97 5.42 13.81
CA VAL A 54 -3.68 4.33 14.77
C VAL A 54 -3.66 2.98 14.05
N GLN A 55 -4.65 2.67 13.21
CA GLN A 55 -4.66 1.41 12.45
C GLN A 55 -3.42 1.24 11.57
N ARG A 56 -2.92 2.33 10.97
CA ARG A 56 -1.71 2.28 10.14
C ARG A 56 -0.45 2.16 10.98
N ALA A 57 -0.36 2.87 12.10
CA ALA A 57 0.77 2.81 13.02
C ALA A 57 0.94 1.39 13.57
N VAL A 58 -0.13 0.78 14.10
CA VAL A 58 -0.13 -0.60 14.59
C VAL A 58 0.33 -1.57 13.51
N LYS A 59 -0.22 -1.45 12.30
CA LYS A 59 0.11 -2.36 11.20
C LYS A 59 1.57 -2.26 10.73
N ARG A 60 2.18 -1.08 10.89
CA ARG A 60 3.59 -0.82 10.56
C ARG A 60 4.51 -0.92 11.76
N GLU A 61 3.98 -1.34 12.91
CA GLU A 61 4.72 -1.47 14.17
C GLU A 61 5.33 -0.14 14.65
N PHE A 62 4.71 0.99 14.28
CA PHE A 62 5.09 2.31 14.75
C PHE A 62 4.41 2.63 16.08
N LYS A 63 5.21 3.09 17.04
CA LYS A 63 4.74 3.54 18.37
C LYS A 63 4.30 5.00 18.39
N TYR A 64 4.82 5.83 17.49
CA TYR A 64 4.56 7.27 17.49
C TYR A 64 3.93 7.73 16.18
N ILE A 65 2.83 8.49 16.29
CA ILE A 65 2.20 9.19 15.18
C ILE A 65 2.81 10.59 15.08
N THR A 66 3.68 10.75 14.08
CA THR A 66 4.41 12.00 13.82
C THR A 66 3.74 12.85 12.75
N SER A 67 4.21 14.11 12.65
CA SER A 67 3.80 15.04 11.59
C SER A 67 4.08 14.47 10.19
N ASP A 68 5.23 13.83 10.01
CA ASP A 68 5.60 13.20 8.73
C ASP A 68 4.74 11.99 8.43
N PHE A 69 4.43 11.17 9.44
CA PHE A 69 3.53 10.02 9.27
C PHE A 69 2.12 10.47 8.83
N LEU A 70 1.60 11.58 9.36
CA LEU A 70 0.34 12.16 8.87
C LEU A 70 0.40 12.53 7.39
N THR A 71 1.51 13.13 6.95
CA THR A 71 1.72 13.53 5.56
C THR A 71 1.78 12.30 4.65
N GLU A 72 2.48 11.25 5.07
CA GLU A 72 2.59 9.98 4.35
C GLU A 72 1.21 9.32 4.17
N ILE A 73 0.48 9.09 5.27
CA ILE A 73 -0.84 8.44 5.22
C ILE A 73 -1.87 9.31 4.48
N ARG A 74 -1.76 10.64 4.54
CA ARG A 74 -2.57 11.54 3.72
C ARG A 74 -2.30 11.31 2.23
N ASN A 75 -1.05 11.30 1.80
CA ASN A 75 -0.69 11.09 0.40
C ASN A 75 -1.20 9.73 -0.11
N GLU A 76 -1.07 8.67 0.71
CA GLU A 76 -1.65 7.37 0.39
C GLU A 76 -3.17 7.41 0.25
N SER A 77 -3.84 8.08 1.19
CA SER A 77 -5.29 8.22 1.17
C SER A 77 -5.75 8.97 -0.07
N MET A 78 -5.06 10.04 -0.46
CA MET A 78 -5.32 10.78 -1.69
C MET A 78 -5.17 9.90 -2.92
N MET A 79 -4.11 9.11 -3.00
CA MET A 79 -3.88 8.19 -4.11
C MET A 79 -4.96 7.10 -4.22
N LEU A 80 -5.39 6.53 -3.08
CA LEU A 80 -6.49 5.57 -3.05
C LEU A 80 -7.83 6.18 -3.47
N VAL A 81 -8.06 7.44 -3.08
CA VAL A 81 -9.24 8.21 -3.53
C VAL A 81 -9.17 8.42 -5.03
N SER A 82 -8.04 8.90 -5.58
CA SER A 82 -7.87 9.12 -7.03
C SER A 82 -8.07 7.84 -7.85
N LYS A 83 -7.53 6.72 -7.38
CA LYS A 83 -7.81 5.41 -7.97
C LYS A 83 -9.30 5.08 -7.98
N ARG A 84 -10.00 5.33 -6.87
CA ARG A 84 -11.45 5.05 -6.77
C ARG A 84 -12.28 5.97 -7.67
N VAL A 85 -11.92 7.24 -7.78
CA VAL A 85 -12.54 8.20 -8.69
C VAL A 85 -12.40 7.73 -10.14
N LYS A 86 -11.19 7.32 -10.56
CA LYS A 86 -10.95 6.69 -11.87
C LYS A 86 -11.79 5.42 -12.10
N GLN A 87 -11.89 4.55 -11.10
CA GLN A 87 -12.71 3.33 -11.18
C GLN A 87 -14.20 3.62 -11.36
N PHE A 88 -14.67 4.80 -10.95
CA PHE A 88 -16.03 5.26 -11.18
C PHE A 88 -16.23 5.95 -12.54
N GLY A 89 -15.17 6.07 -13.35
CA GLY A 89 -15.23 6.65 -14.69
C GLY A 89 -15.06 8.17 -14.70
N PHE A 90 -14.58 8.76 -13.62
CA PHE A 90 -14.32 10.19 -13.52
C PHE A 90 -12.85 10.50 -13.75
N GLU A 91 -12.56 11.47 -14.61
CA GLU A 91 -11.21 12.01 -14.84
C GLU A 91 -10.91 13.20 -13.92
N GLU A 92 -11.94 13.84 -13.37
CA GLU A 92 -11.83 14.97 -12.46
C GLU A 92 -12.93 14.94 -11.38
N LEU A 93 -12.71 15.70 -10.30
CA LEU A 93 -13.71 15.90 -9.25
C LEU A 93 -14.72 16.95 -9.73
N SER A 94 -15.92 16.50 -10.12
CA SER A 94 -17.00 17.36 -10.60
C SER A 94 -18.25 17.22 -9.72
N MET A 95 -19.17 18.19 -9.76
CA MET A 95 -20.41 18.15 -8.99
C MET A 95 -21.24 16.89 -9.29
N GLY A 96 -21.20 16.37 -10.52
CA GLY A 96 -21.87 15.12 -10.89
C GLY A 96 -21.30 13.88 -10.21
N ALA A 97 -20.06 13.93 -9.70
CA ALA A 97 -19.45 12.82 -8.97
C ALA A 97 -20.11 12.59 -7.60
N PHE A 98 -20.64 13.64 -6.96
CA PHE A 98 -21.31 13.53 -5.66
C PHE A 98 -22.64 12.77 -5.77
N GLU A 99 -23.44 13.03 -6.82
CA GLU A 99 -24.68 12.29 -7.06
C GLU A 99 -24.44 10.79 -7.29
N VAL A 100 -23.45 10.45 -8.13
CA VAL A 100 -23.07 9.05 -8.37
C VAL A 100 -22.52 8.40 -7.11
N ALA A 101 -21.77 9.14 -6.29
CA ALA A 101 -21.27 8.64 -5.01
C ALA A 101 -22.43 8.36 -4.02
N LYS A 102 -23.41 9.27 -3.90
CA LYS A 102 -24.62 9.08 -3.08
C LYS A 102 -25.38 7.84 -3.51
N GLN A 103 -25.61 7.67 -4.81
CA GLN A 103 -26.31 6.49 -5.35
C GLN A 103 -25.57 5.18 -5.01
N LYS A 104 -24.24 5.14 -5.17
CA LYS A 104 -23.45 3.94 -4.87
C LYS A 104 -23.30 3.64 -3.38
N MET A 105 -23.48 4.65 -2.52
CA MET A 105 -23.39 4.53 -1.07
C MET A 105 -24.75 4.50 -0.38
N ALA A 106 -25.84 4.37 -1.13
CA ALA A 106 -27.23 4.44 -0.65
C ALA A 106 -27.54 3.40 0.45
N GLU A 107 -26.81 2.29 0.50
CA GLU A 107 -26.95 1.26 1.55
C GLU A 107 -26.54 1.76 2.95
N SER A 108 -25.79 2.87 3.05
CA SER A 108 -25.28 3.40 4.32
C SER A 108 -25.72 4.84 4.54
N PRO A 109 -26.76 5.09 5.35
CA PRO A 109 -27.29 6.43 5.60
C PRO A 109 -26.20 7.42 6.06
N ARG A 110 -25.36 7.01 7.01
CA ARG A 110 -24.23 7.82 7.50
C ARG A 110 -23.25 8.23 6.41
N LYS A 111 -22.99 7.39 5.40
CA LYS A 111 -22.09 7.75 4.30
C LYS A 111 -22.72 8.80 3.39
N VAL A 112 -24.03 8.72 3.17
CA VAL A 112 -24.76 9.70 2.37
C VAL A 112 -24.76 11.05 3.09
N GLU A 113 -25.06 11.09 4.38
CA GLU A 113 -24.98 12.31 5.21
C GLU A 113 -23.59 12.95 5.14
N VAL A 114 -22.51 12.16 5.30
CA VAL A 114 -21.14 12.68 5.18
C VAL A 114 -20.83 13.21 3.78
N ILE A 115 -21.41 12.62 2.73
CA ILE A 115 -21.24 13.13 1.37
C ILE A 115 -21.92 14.50 1.22
N GLU A 116 -23.11 14.67 1.79
CA GLU A 116 -23.84 15.94 1.81
C GLU A 116 -23.09 17.01 2.63
N GLU A 117 -22.56 16.67 3.80
CA GLU A 117 -21.71 17.58 4.59
C GLU A 117 -20.46 18.04 3.81
N ILE A 118 -19.85 17.14 3.03
CA ILE A 118 -18.71 17.50 2.17
C ILE A 118 -19.15 18.44 1.05
N GLU A 119 -20.28 18.16 0.40
CA GLU A 119 -20.84 18.98 -0.67
C GLU A 119 -21.13 20.41 -0.16
N ASP A 120 -21.82 20.51 0.97
CA ASP A 120 -22.12 21.77 1.65
C ASP A 120 -20.84 22.51 2.04
N PHE A 121 -19.90 21.82 2.68
CA PHE A 121 -18.62 22.41 3.10
C PHE A 121 -17.81 22.96 1.92
N LEU A 122 -17.82 22.27 0.78
CA LEU A 122 -17.15 22.73 -0.43
C LEU A 122 -17.89 23.90 -1.09
N SER A 123 -19.22 23.93 -1.06
CA SER A 123 -20.02 25.03 -1.60
C SER A 123 -19.81 26.35 -0.85
N MET A 124 -19.56 26.27 0.46
CA MET A 124 -19.29 27.44 1.32
C MET A 124 -17.89 28.03 1.13
N ARG A 125 -16.97 27.31 0.46
CA ARG A 125 -15.62 27.83 0.19
C ARG A 125 -15.67 28.81 -0.98
N THR A 126 -15.53 30.09 -0.67
CA THR A 126 -15.47 31.17 -1.65
C THR A 126 -14.12 31.25 -2.38
N GLU A 127 -13.04 30.74 -1.77
CA GLU A 127 -11.71 30.69 -2.37
C GLU A 127 -11.40 29.28 -2.88
N LYS A 128 -11.23 29.16 -4.20
CA LYS A 128 -10.58 27.98 -4.78
C LYS A 128 -9.10 28.01 -4.43
N LYS A 129 -8.68 27.04 -3.64
CA LYS A 129 -7.27 26.74 -3.43
C LYS A 129 -6.75 25.95 -4.62
N ASP A 130 -6.32 26.67 -5.66
CA ASP A 130 -5.86 26.09 -6.93
C ASP A 130 -4.70 25.09 -6.74
N ASP A 131 -3.87 25.31 -5.72
CA ASP A 131 -2.78 24.41 -5.32
C ASP A 131 -3.28 23.02 -4.88
N ILE A 132 -4.45 22.95 -4.24
CA ILE A 132 -5.06 21.68 -3.83
C ILE A 132 -5.62 20.95 -5.05
N VAL A 133 -6.24 21.69 -5.98
CA VAL A 133 -6.78 21.12 -7.21
C VAL A 133 -5.66 20.57 -8.08
N GLU A 134 -4.55 21.29 -8.22
CA GLU A 134 -3.37 20.84 -8.95
C GLU A 134 -2.74 19.58 -8.32
N LYS A 135 -2.57 19.56 -6.99
CA LYS A 135 -2.11 18.36 -6.28
C LYS A 135 -3.04 17.18 -6.51
N PHE A 136 -4.36 17.39 -6.51
CA PHE A 136 -5.30 16.31 -6.79
C PHE A 136 -5.22 15.82 -8.23
N LYS A 137 -5.06 16.72 -9.21
CA LYS A 137 -4.83 16.36 -10.61
C LYS A 137 -3.57 15.48 -10.76
N ASN A 138 -2.48 15.82 -10.08
CA ASN A 138 -1.26 15.00 -10.09
C ASN A 138 -1.50 13.57 -9.56
N TYR A 139 -2.31 13.42 -8.51
CA TYR A 139 -2.72 12.09 -8.04
C TYR A 139 -3.63 11.38 -9.05
N MET A 140 -4.56 12.09 -9.68
CA MET A 140 -5.42 11.53 -10.71
C MET A 140 -4.61 11.03 -11.89
N GLU A 141 -3.63 11.77 -12.40
CA GLU A 141 -2.78 11.33 -13.51
C GLU A 141 -2.03 10.04 -13.20
N THR A 142 -1.39 9.99 -12.03
CA THR A 142 -0.53 8.86 -11.60
C THR A 142 -1.30 7.66 -11.05
N ALA A 143 -2.55 7.83 -10.61
CA ALA A 143 -3.34 6.75 -10.05
C ALA A 143 -3.67 5.68 -11.11
N PRO A 144 -3.39 4.40 -10.85
CA PRO A 144 -3.73 3.34 -11.78
C PRO A 144 -5.20 2.94 -11.63
N THR A 145 -5.82 2.47 -12.72
CA THR A 145 -7.21 1.96 -12.71
C THR A 145 -7.32 0.58 -12.04
N SER A 146 -6.25 -0.21 -12.08
CA SER A 146 -6.11 -1.54 -11.47
C SER A 146 -4.74 -1.71 -10.82
N GLY A 147 -4.57 -2.72 -9.96
CA GLY A 147 -3.29 -2.97 -9.25
C GLY A 147 -3.05 -2.07 -8.03
N MET A 148 -1.89 -2.18 -7.40
CA MET A 148 -1.53 -1.31 -6.26
C MET A 148 -1.09 0.06 -6.80
N PRO A 149 -1.50 1.19 -6.18
CA PRO A 149 -0.97 2.49 -6.59
C PRO A 149 0.50 2.64 -6.22
N TRP A 150 1.24 3.42 -7.01
CA TRP A 150 2.65 3.74 -6.79
C TRP A 150 2.78 5.26 -6.64
N SER A 151 3.61 5.69 -5.70
CA SER A 151 4.02 7.11 -5.62
C SER A 151 4.79 7.52 -6.88
N LYS A 152 4.80 8.82 -7.17
CA LYS A 152 5.53 9.36 -8.33
C LYS A 152 7.03 9.05 -8.22
N GLU A 153 7.60 9.24 -7.05
CA GLU A 153 9.02 8.96 -6.80
C GLU A 153 9.33 7.46 -6.95
N ALA A 154 8.39 6.58 -6.61
CA ALA A 154 8.53 5.14 -6.81
C ALA A 154 8.50 4.77 -8.30
N LEU A 155 7.62 5.39 -9.09
CA LEU A 155 7.56 5.19 -10.55
C LEU A 155 8.87 5.65 -11.23
N GLU A 156 9.39 6.82 -10.86
CA GLU A 156 10.67 7.33 -11.37
C GLU A 156 11.85 6.41 -11.06
N LYS A 157 11.86 5.77 -9.87
CA LYS A 157 12.85 4.74 -9.57
C LYS A 157 12.71 3.50 -10.46
N MET A 158 11.48 3.10 -10.78
CA MET A 158 11.22 1.95 -11.65
C MET A 158 11.56 2.18 -13.12
N GLU A 159 11.60 3.43 -13.59
CA GLU A 159 12.03 3.74 -14.97
C GLU A 159 13.49 3.37 -15.23
N LYS A 160 14.33 3.35 -14.19
CA LYS A 160 15.74 2.96 -14.26
C LYS A 160 15.95 1.45 -14.25
N VAL A 161 14.89 0.69 -13.97
CA VAL A 161 14.95 -0.77 -13.87
C VAL A 161 14.88 -1.37 -15.26
N PRO A 162 15.85 -2.21 -15.67
CA PRO A 162 15.85 -2.79 -17.01
C PRO A 162 14.57 -3.61 -17.31
N PRO A 163 14.07 -3.60 -18.56
CA PRO A 163 12.80 -4.24 -18.91
C PRO A 163 12.69 -5.71 -18.53
N PHE A 164 13.78 -6.47 -18.60
CA PHE A 164 13.79 -7.91 -18.33
C PHE A 164 13.59 -8.27 -16.84
N VAL A 165 13.90 -7.35 -15.90
CA VAL A 165 13.63 -7.53 -14.46
C VAL A 165 12.39 -6.77 -13.98
N LEU A 166 11.87 -5.84 -14.79
CA LEU A 166 10.81 -4.91 -14.40
C LEU A 166 9.51 -5.62 -13.96
N GLY A 167 9.09 -6.69 -14.65
CA GLY A 167 7.91 -7.46 -14.28
C GLY A 167 8.04 -8.13 -12.91
N MET A 168 9.16 -8.82 -12.68
CA MET A 168 9.49 -9.48 -11.42
C MET A 168 9.64 -8.47 -10.27
N ALA A 169 10.35 -7.37 -10.52
CA ALA A 169 10.56 -6.30 -9.54
C ALA A 169 9.23 -5.68 -9.11
N LYS A 170 8.35 -5.33 -10.06
CA LYS A 170 7.02 -4.78 -9.75
C LYS A 170 6.21 -5.72 -8.86
N GLN A 171 6.14 -7.00 -9.21
CA GLN A 171 5.37 -7.98 -8.43
C GLN A 171 5.91 -8.14 -7.01
N THR A 172 7.23 -8.29 -6.89
CA THR A 172 7.92 -8.45 -5.60
C THR A 172 7.72 -7.23 -4.72
N ILE A 173 7.84 -6.02 -5.29
CA ILE A 173 7.63 -4.77 -4.59
C ILE A 173 6.19 -4.62 -4.12
N GLU A 174 5.21 -4.80 -5.00
CA GLU A 174 3.81 -4.66 -4.60
C GLU A 174 3.41 -5.71 -3.56
N ALA A 175 3.98 -6.91 -3.64
CA ALA A 175 3.69 -7.94 -2.66
C ALA A 175 4.33 -7.66 -1.32
N ARG A 176 5.59 -7.20 -1.29
CA ARG A 176 6.23 -6.75 -0.07
C ARG A 176 5.46 -5.60 0.57
N ALA A 177 5.00 -4.65 -0.24
CA ALA A 177 4.11 -3.57 0.21
C ALA A 177 2.82 -4.13 0.85
N ARG A 178 2.14 -5.10 0.20
CA ARG A 178 0.94 -5.74 0.78
C ARG A 178 1.22 -6.45 2.10
N GLN A 179 2.35 -7.15 2.19
CA GLN A 179 2.77 -7.90 3.38
C GLN A 179 3.08 -6.96 4.55
N ARG A 180 3.86 -5.89 4.31
CA ARG A 180 4.13 -4.82 5.28
C ARG A 180 2.87 -4.01 5.62
N GLY A 181 1.83 -4.18 4.81
CA GLY A 181 0.51 -3.65 5.07
C GLY A 181 0.20 -2.34 4.38
N ASP A 182 1.13 -1.85 3.56
CA ASP A 182 1.03 -0.63 2.79
C ASP A 182 -0.06 -0.70 1.73
N LYS A 183 -0.60 0.47 1.42
CA LYS A 183 -1.65 0.62 0.41
C LYS A 183 -1.15 1.25 -0.87
N MET A 184 0.10 1.74 -0.88
CA MET A 184 0.77 2.37 -2.00
C MET A 184 2.25 2.01 -1.96
N VAL A 185 2.87 1.86 -3.12
CA VAL A 185 4.32 1.64 -3.20
C VAL A 185 5.07 2.96 -3.05
N THR A 186 5.96 3.01 -2.07
CA THR A 186 6.87 4.13 -1.80
C THR A 186 8.31 3.80 -2.19
N PRO A 187 9.19 4.81 -2.36
CA PRO A 187 10.60 4.59 -2.70
C PRO A 187 11.39 3.75 -1.69
N GLU A 188 10.90 3.68 -0.45
CA GLU A 188 11.47 2.88 0.63
C GLU A 188 11.27 1.39 0.40
N ILE A 189 10.06 0.98 -0.01
CA ILE A 189 9.76 -0.43 -0.29
C ILE A 189 10.60 -0.91 -1.49
N ILE A 190 10.77 -0.05 -2.49
CA ILE A 190 11.67 -0.33 -3.61
C ILE A 190 13.08 -0.57 -3.09
N ALA A 191 13.63 0.34 -2.28
CA ALA A 191 14.97 0.20 -1.74
C ALA A 191 15.14 -1.08 -0.91
N GLU A 192 14.14 -1.41 -0.08
CA GLU A 192 14.12 -2.63 0.73
C GLU A 192 14.17 -3.88 -0.15
N VAL A 193 13.32 -3.96 -1.18
CA VAL A 193 13.25 -5.12 -2.10
C VAL A 193 14.54 -5.25 -2.91
N PHE A 194 15.07 -4.12 -3.38
CA PHE A 194 16.32 -4.09 -4.15
C PHE A 194 17.51 -4.50 -3.31
N THR A 195 17.49 -4.20 -2.01
CA THR A 195 18.59 -4.58 -1.11
C THR A 195 18.49 -6.04 -0.71
N ASN A 196 17.29 -6.51 -0.32
CA ASN A 196 17.13 -7.76 0.43
C ASN A 196 16.59 -8.93 -0.40
N ILE A 197 15.99 -8.69 -1.56
CA ILE A 197 15.24 -9.71 -2.31
C ILE A 197 15.77 -9.89 -3.73
N MET A 198 16.32 -8.84 -4.35
CA MET A 198 16.91 -8.94 -5.69
C MET A 198 18.13 -9.87 -5.71
N PRO A 199 18.19 -10.81 -6.66
CA PRO A 199 19.36 -11.66 -6.85
C PRO A 199 20.62 -10.87 -7.20
N ALA A 200 21.79 -11.41 -6.87
CA ALA A 200 23.09 -10.84 -7.21
C ALA A 200 23.24 -10.63 -8.73
N SER A 201 22.83 -11.62 -9.52
CA SER A 201 22.85 -11.55 -11.00
C SER A 201 22.00 -10.38 -11.54
N ALA A 202 20.84 -10.11 -10.93
CA ALA A 202 19.98 -9.00 -11.31
C ALA A 202 20.58 -7.64 -10.89
N LYS A 203 21.21 -7.56 -9.70
CA LYS A 203 21.93 -6.35 -9.25
C LYS A 203 23.08 -6.01 -10.19
N GLU A 204 23.90 -7.00 -10.56
CA GLU A 204 25.03 -6.85 -11.49
C GLU A 204 24.56 -6.35 -12.86
N ALA A 205 23.49 -6.94 -13.40
CA ALA A 205 22.93 -6.55 -14.69
C ALA A 205 22.35 -5.11 -14.71
N MET A 206 22.06 -4.53 -13.54
CA MET A 206 21.66 -3.13 -13.37
C MET A 206 22.84 -2.20 -13.04
N GLY A 207 24.07 -2.72 -12.97
CA GLY A 207 25.26 -1.95 -12.58
C GLY A 207 25.27 -1.54 -11.10
N MET A 208 24.55 -2.27 -10.23
CA MET A 208 24.61 -2.07 -8.78
C MET A 208 25.77 -2.88 -8.19
N GLU A 209 26.33 -2.38 -7.09
CA GLU A 209 27.32 -3.14 -6.32
C GLU A 209 26.68 -4.42 -5.77
N VAL A 210 27.34 -5.55 -6.01
CA VAL A 210 26.99 -6.87 -5.48
C VAL A 210 27.91 -7.14 -4.30
N SER A 211 27.32 -7.29 -3.12
CA SER A 211 28.06 -7.68 -1.92
C SER A 211 28.26 -9.20 -1.86
N GLU A 212 29.19 -9.66 -1.01
CA GLU A 212 29.32 -11.10 -0.74
C GLU A 212 28.09 -11.67 -0.03
N GLU A 213 27.36 -10.86 0.75
CA GLU A 213 26.08 -11.24 1.35
C GLU A 213 25.01 -11.51 0.27
N ASP A 214 25.01 -10.74 -0.83
CA ASP A 214 24.09 -10.96 -1.94
C ASP A 214 24.37 -12.30 -2.65
N LYS A 215 25.65 -12.62 -2.86
CA LYS A 215 26.04 -13.90 -3.47
C LYS A 215 25.70 -15.08 -2.56
N GLN A 216 25.96 -14.95 -1.26
CA GLN A 216 25.62 -15.99 -0.30
C GLN A 216 24.10 -16.22 -0.25
N ARG A 217 23.30 -15.16 -0.30
CA ARG A 217 21.83 -15.28 -0.33
C ARG A 217 21.32 -16.00 -1.58
N ASP A 218 21.91 -15.74 -2.75
CA ASP A 218 21.55 -16.48 -3.97
C ASP A 218 21.85 -17.98 -3.82
N VAL A 219 22.99 -18.33 -3.21
CA VAL A 219 23.34 -19.73 -2.90
C VAL A 219 22.36 -20.34 -1.88
N ASP A 220 21.97 -19.59 -0.85
CA ASP A 220 21.00 -20.05 0.15
C ASP A 220 19.63 -20.29 -0.49
N TYR A 221 19.21 -19.45 -1.44
CA TYR A 221 17.98 -19.66 -2.21
C TYR A 221 18.06 -20.89 -3.11
N GLU A 222 19.20 -21.13 -3.76
CA GLU A 222 19.42 -22.35 -4.55
C GLU A 222 19.32 -23.61 -3.68
N ASN A 223 19.90 -23.58 -2.47
CA ASN A 223 19.80 -24.71 -1.53
C ASN A 223 18.36 -24.95 -1.06
N GLN A 224 17.55 -23.89 -0.93
CA GLN A 224 16.13 -23.97 -0.56
C GLN A 224 15.21 -24.31 -1.74
N MET A 225 15.74 -24.53 -2.95
CA MET A 225 14.90 -24.94 -4.09
C MET A 225 14.28 -26.31 -3.89
N GLU A 226 14.97 -27.21 -3.17
CA GLU A 226 14.49 -28.56 -2.86
C GLU A 226 13.45 -28.59 -1.73
N ASP A 227 13.40 -27.53 -0.91
CA ASP A 227 12.41 -27.42 0.16
C ASP A 227 11.01 -27.31 -0.43
N GLU A 228 10.13 -28.23 -0.03
CA GLU A 228 8.75 -28.23 -0.46
C GLU A 228 7.99 -27.11 0.27
N PRO A 229 7.41 -26.13 -0.46
CA PRO A 229 6.65 -25.06 0.16
C PRO A 229 5.34 -25.60 0.73
N GLU A 230 4.77 -24.87 1.67
CA GLU A 230 3.49 -25.21 2.26
C GLU A 230 2.35 -24.89 1.28
N PHE A 231 1.52 -25.89 0.97
CA PHE A 231 0.34 -25.75 0.12
C PHE A 231 -0.93 -25.87 0.98
N GLU A 232 -1.84 -24.89 0.88
CA GLU A 232 -3.14 -24.97 1.55
C GLU A 232 -4.19 -25.72 0.70
N LEU A 233 -3.99 -25.80 -0.61
CA LEU A 233 -4.84 -26.54 -1.55
C LEU A 233 -4.09 -27.76 -2.12
N PHE A 234 -4.83 -28.67 -2.74
CA PHE A 234 -4.23 -29.77 -3.49
C PHE A 234 -3.70 -29.26 -4.84
N TRP A 235 -2.38 -29.35 -5.06
CA TRP A 235 -1.76 -28.98 -6.34
C TRP A 235 -1.48 -30.20 -7.19
N HIS A 236 -1.89 -30.15 -8.46
CA HIS A 236 -1.48 -31.16 -9.43
C HIS A 236 0.02 -31.05 -9.72
N ASP A 237 0.66 -32.19 -10.00
CA ASP A 237 2.12 -32.29 -10.20
C ASP A 237 2.65 -31.33 -11.28
N ASP A 238 1.88 -31.09 -12.33
CA ASP A 238 2.23 -30.19 -13.43
C ASP A 238 2.22 -28.71 -13.00
N ALA A 239 1.19 -28.27 -12.29
CA ALA A 239 1.11 -26.93 -11.70
C ALA A 239 2.19 -26.73 -10.62
N LYS A 240 2.40 -27.74 -9.76
CA LYS A 240 3.46 -27.74 -8.73
C LYS A 240 4.84 -27.61 -9.37
N ALA A 241 5.13 -28.37 -10.42
CA ALA A 241 6.40 -28.28 -11.13
C ALA A 241 6.65 -26.90 -11.76
N LYS A 242 5.61 -26.15 -12.12
CA LYS A 242 5.75 -24.77 -12.62
C LYS A 242 6.10 -23.79 -11.51
N VAL A 243 5.43 -23.87 -10.36
CA VAL A 243 5.67 -22.93 -9.26
C VAL A 243 7.03 -23.15 -8.60
N MET A 244 7.51 -24.40 -8.55
CA MET A 244 8.84 -24.76 -8.05
C MET A 244 10.00 -24.21 -8.89
N ARG A 245 9.75 -23.72 -10.13
CA ARG A 245 10.78 -23.07 -10.96
C ARG A 245 11.10 -21.64 -10.55
N ILE A 246 10.30 -21.04 -9.66
CA ILE A 246 10.55 -19.70 -9.15
C ILE A 246 11.73 -19.80 -8.16
N PRO A 247 12.90 -19.20 -8.48
CA PRO A 247 14.13 -19.44 -7.72
C PRO A 247 14.14 -18.74 -6.36
N ILE A 248 13.34 -17.67 -6.19
CA ILE A 248 13.29 -16.91 -4.94
C ILE A 248 12.17 -17.49 -4.06
N PRO A 249 12.48 -18.12 -2.91
CA PRO A 249 11.49 -18.78 -2.06
C PRO A 249 10.34 -17.84 -1.64
N PHE A 250 10.68 -16.60 -1.28
CA PHE A 250 9.69 -15.57 -0.94
C PHE A 250 8.67 -15.31 -2.08
N VAL A 251 9.15 -15.21 -3.32
CA VAL A 251 8.28 -14.97 -4.50
C VAL A 251 7.47 -16.22 -4.83
N ARG A 252 8.05 -17.41 -4.63
CA ARG A 252 7.40 -18.71 -4.81
C ARG A 252 6.21 -18.86 -3.85
N ASP A 253 6.43 -18.74 -2.55
CA ASP A 253 5.40 -18.90 -1.51
C ASP A 253 4.26 -17.88 -1.67
N MET A 254 4.63 -16.65 -2.02
CA MET A 254 3.67 -15.60 -2.33
C MET A 254 2.81 -15.95 -3.55
N GLY A 255 3.44 -16.47 -4.61
CA GLY A 255 2.74 -16.92 -5.81
C GLY A 255 1.74 -18.03 -5.50
N ILE A 256 2.14 -19.01 -4.68
CA ILE A 256 1.29 -20.10 -4.19
C ILE A 256 0.07 -19.54 -3.46
N LYS A 257 0.29 -18.77 -2.38
CA LYS A 257 -0.81 -18.22 -1.55
C LYS A 257 -1.80 -17.39 -2.37
N ARG A 258 -1.30 -16.62 -3.34
CA ARG A 258 -2.17 -15.81 -4.20
C ARG A 258 -3.02 -16.67 -5.13
N ILE A 259 -2.41 -17.64 -5.79
CA ILE A 259 -3.12 -18.55 -6.69
C ILE A 259 -4.19 -19.30 -5.91
N GLU A 260 -3.85 -19.80 -4.72
CA GLU A 260 -4.79 -20.47 -3.83
C GLU A 260 -5.92 -19.55 -3.38
N ALA A 261 -5.64 -18.29 -3.06
CA ALA A 261 -6.68 -17.31 -2.69
C ALA A 261 -7.66 -17.02 -3.84
N GLU A 262 -7.18 -16.88 -5.08
CA GLU A 262 -8.07 -16.67 -6.24
C GLU A 262 -8.88 -17.94 -6.57
N ILE A 263 -8.27 -19.12 -6.45
CA ILE A 263 -8.95 -20.41 -6.67
C ILE A 263 -10.02 -20.65 -5.61
N LYS A 264 -9.73 -20.38 -4.33
CA LYS A 264 -10.72 -20.42 -3.24
C LYS A 264 -11.88 -19.46 -3.51
N LYS A 265 -11.59 -18.26 -4.01
CA LYS A 265 -12.61 -17.26 -4.36
C LYS A 265 -13.48 -17.70 -5.54
N ASP A 266 -12.93 -18.44 -6.48
CA ASP A 266 -13.65 -19.04 -7.62
C ASP A 266 -14.40 -20.33 -7.21
N GLY A 267 -14.34 -20.73 -5.93
CA GLY A 267 -15.07 -21.87 -5.38
C GLY A 267 -14.41 -23.23 -5.60
N HIS A 268 -13.15 -23.24 -6.03
CA HIS A 268 -12.38 -24.46 -6.28
C HIS A 268 -11.47 -24.80 -5.08
N SER A 269 -11.14 -26.08 -4.92
CA SER A 269 -10.31 -26.61 -3.83
C SER A 269 -9.02 -27.30 -4.30
N GLU A 270 -8.79 -27.31 -5.62
CA GLU A 270 -7.64 -27.94 -6.25
C GLU A 270 -7.04 -27.00 -7.30
N VAL A 271 -5.71 -27.06 -7.44
CA VAL A 271 -4.94 -26.26 -8.38
C VAL A 271 -4.56 -27.15 -9.55
N THR A 272 -5.41 -27.14 -10.58
CA THR A 272 -5.12 -27.76 -11.88
C THR A 272 -4.24 -26.85 -12.72
N MET A 273 -3.57 -27.39 -13.74
CA MET A 273 -2.78 -26.58 -14.68
C MET A 273 -3.61 -25.49 -15.39
N ALA A 274 -4.88 -25.75 -15.70
CA ALA A 274 -5.76 -24.75 -16.31
C ALA A 274 -6.06 -23.57 -15.37
N LEU A 275 -6.33 -23.86 -14.10
CA LEU A 275 -6.54 -22.81 -13.08
C LEU A 275 -5.24 -22.09 -12.75
N PHE A 276 -4.12 -22.81 -12.70
CA PHE A 276 -2.79 -22.23 -12.62
C PHE A 276 -2.57 -21.27 -13.80
N GLU A 277 -2.82 -21.66 -15.05
CA GLU A 277 -2.64 -20.78 -16.21
C GLU A 277 -3.59 -19.57 -16.24
N LYS A 278 -4.80 -19.72 -15.70
CA LYS A 278 -5.78 -18.64 -15.55
C LYS A 278 -5.34 -17.60 -14.53
N PHE A 279 -4.78 -18.03 -13.40
CA PHE A 279 -4.43 -17.16 -12.27
C PHE A 279 -2.93 -16.90 -12.09
N ARG A 280 -2.07 -17.58 -12.87
CA ARG A 280 -0.64 -17.33 -12.88
C ARG A 280 -0.37 -15.92 -13.36
N PHE A 281 0.76 -15.40 -12.92
CA PHE A 281 1.27 -14.15 -13.43
C PHE A 281 1.52 -14.28 -14.94
N THR A 282 0.94 -13.35 -15.71
CA THR A 282 1.56 -12.90 -16.96
C THR A 282 2.72 -12.01 -16.56
N PHE A 283 3.93 -12.46 -16.89
CA PHE A 283 5.17 -11.69 -16.74
C PHE A 283 5.22 -10.58 -17.78
#